data_AF-A0A935E8E6-F1
#
_entry.id   AF-A0A935E8E6-F1
#
_cell.length_a   1.000
_cell.length_b   1.000
_cell.length_c   1.000
_cell.angle_alpha   90.00
_cell.angle_beta   90.00
_cell.angle_gamma   90.00
#
_symmetry.space_group_name_H-M   'P 1'
#
loop_
_entity.id
_entity.type
_entity.pdbx_description
1 polymer ?
#
loop_
_entity_poly.entity_id
_entity_poly.type
_entity_poly.pdbx_seq_one_letter_code
_entity_poly.pdbx_strand_id
1 'polypeptide(L)' 'MSRAQLGLTKTYNRVHTADDQEHDIVRLRELHAELDQVVRDAYGWGDLELDHDHWETPQGMRFTVSPDAKDELSIACWS' A
#
# COMPACT_ATOMS: atom_id res chain seq x y z
N MET A 1 -22.56 9.11 -2.28
CA MET A 1 -22.03 10.49 -2.43
C MET A 1 -20.84 10.60 -1.50
N SER A 2 -19.61 10.72 -2.04
CA SER A 2 -18.39 10.82 -1.23
C SER A 2 -18.45 12.10 -0.38
N ARG A 3 -18.22 11.95 0.92
CA ARG A 3 -18.43 13.01 1.92
C ARG A 3 -17.31 14.06 1.93
N ALA A 4 -16.31 13.92 1.09
CA ALA A 4 -15.21 14.87 0.93
C ALA A 4 -15.06 15.23 -0.55
N GLN A 5 -15.27 16.51 -0.89
CA GLN A 5 -14.93 17.09 -2.20
C GLN A 5 -13.40 17.25 -2.33
N LEU A 6 -12.67 16.17 -2.08
CA LEU A 6 -11.21 16.13 -2.21
C LEU A 6 -10.88 15.58 -3.59
N GLY A 7 -10.03 16.29 -4.33
CA GLY A 7 -9.46 15.75 -5.56
C GLY A 7 -8.64 14.49 -5.27
N LEU A 8 -8.50 13.60 -6.27
CA LEU A 8 -7.83 12.30 -6.14
C LEU A 8 -6.45 12.40 -5.47
N THR A 9 -5.67 13.43 -5.79
CA THR A 9 -4.36 13.67 -5.18
C THR A 9 -4.44 13.89 -3.67
N LYS A 10 -5.45 14.62 -3.18
CA LYS A 10 -5.61 14.85 -1.74
C LYS A 10 -6.03 13.57 -1.02
N THR A 11 -6.95 12.80 -1.58
CA THR A 11 -7.34 11.50 -1.02
C THR A 11 -6.16 10.53 -0.98
N TYR A 12 -5.34 10.51 -2.05
CA TYR A 12 -4.16 9.66 -2.11
C TYR A 12 -3.08 10.05 -1.10
N ASN A 13 -2.88 11.35 -0.85
CA ASN A 13 -1.98 11.81 0.22
C ASN A 13 -2.44 11.37 1.61
N ARG A 14 -3.76 11.29 1.84
CA ARG A 14 -4.31 10.82 3.12
C ARG A 14 -4.04 9.34 3.36
N VAL A 15 -4.06 8.52 2.31
CA VAL A 15 -3.65 7.11 2.39
C VAL A 15 -2.23 6.98 2.94
N HIS A 16 -1.31 7.88 2.59
CA HIS A 16 0.05 7.85 3.12
C HIS A 16 0.21 8.46 4.53
N THR A 17 -0.83 9.07 5.08
CA THR A 17 -0.76 9.75 6.39
C THR A 17 -1.14 8.78 7.52
N ALA A 18 -0.17 8.29 8.29
CA ALA A 18 -0.39 7.27 9.32
C ALA A 18 -1.44 7.65 10.39
N ASP A 19 -1.54 8.94 10.71
CA ASP A 19 -2.48 9.47 11.71
C ASP A 19 -3.93 9.55 11.19
N ASP A 20 -4.14 9.38 9.88
CA ASP A 20 -5.48 9.42 9.30
C ASP A 20 -6.19 8.08 9.49
N GLN A 21 -7.02 8.04 10.54
CA GLN A 21 -7.83 6.90 10.94
C GLN A 21 -9.29 7.02 10.45
N GLU A 22 -9.56 7.87 9.45
CA GLU A 22 -10.90 7.93 8.86
C GLU A 22 -11.24 6.56 8.25
N HIS A 23 -12.42 6.04 8.59
CA HIS A 23 -12.87 4.71 8.20
C HIS A 23 -12.73 4.45 6.69
N ASP A 24 -13.03 5.44 5.84
CA ASP A 24 -12.92 5.30 4.38
C ASP A 24 -11.46 5.18 3.92
N ILE A 25 -10.52 5.85 4.60
CA ILE A 25 -9.08 5.80 4.30
C ILE A 25 -8.48 4.49 4.79
N VAL A 26 -8.84 4.04 5.99
CA VAL A 26 -8.45 2.72 6.51
C VAL A 26 -8.95 1.63 5.58
N ARG A 27 -10.22 1.69 5.16
CA ARG A 27 -10.79 0.73 4.21
C ARG A 27 -10.07 0.75 2.86
N LEU A 28 -9.67 1.93 2.38
CA LEU A 28 -8.92 2.05 1.13
C LEU A 28 -7.52 1.41 1.23
N ARG A 29 -6.87 1.49 2.40
CA ARG A 29 -5.58 0.82 2.67
C ARG A 29 -5.73 -0.70 2.70
N GLU A 30 -6.76 -1.20 3.38
CA GLU A 30 -7.06 -2.64 3.42
C GLU A 30 -7.30 -3.20 2.01
N LEU A 31 -8.10 -2.49 1.19
CA LEU A 31 -8.37 -2.90 -0.18
C LEU A 31 -7.12 -2.88 -1.07
N HIS A 32 -6.20 -1.94 -0.84
CA HIS A 32 -4.90 -1.96 -1.53
C HIS A 32 -4.07 -3.18 -1.12
N ALA A 33 -4.02 -3.49 0.18
CA ALA A 33 -3.28 -4.65 0.67
C ALA A 33 -3.85 -5.97 0.12
N GLU A 34 -5.17 -6.11 0.11
CA GLU A 34 -5.87 -7.27 -0.46
C GLU A 34 -5.59 -7.41 -1.97
N LEU A 35 -5.63 -6.31 -2.71
CA LEU A 35 -5.31 -6.30 -4.13
C LEU A 35 -3.88 -6.78 -4.39
N ASP A 36 -2.91 -6.25 -3.65
CA ASP A 36 -1.50 -6.62 -3.80
C ASP A 36 -1.26 -8.09 -3.44
N GLN A 37 -1.96 -8.63 -2.42
CA GLN A 37 -1.90 -10.05 -2.07
C GLN A 37 -2.45 -10.94 -3.20
N VAL A 38 -3.58 -10.58 -3.80
CA VAL A 38 -4.14 -11.33 -4.94
C VAL A 38 -3.20 -11.28 -6.14
N VAL A 39 -2.59 -10.12 -6.41
CA VAL A 39 -1.61 -9.97 -7.49
C VAL A 39 -0.39 -10.85 -7.22
N ARG A 40 0.19 -10.77 -6.02
CA ARG A 40 1.31 -11.61 -5.57
C ARG A 40 1.00 -13.10 -5.80
N ASP A 41 -0.17 -13.55 -5.37
CA ASP A 41 -0.58 -14.95 -5.51
C ASP A 41 -0.77 -15.35 -6.98
N ALA A 42 -1.32 -14.45 -7.81
CA ALA A 42 -1.47 -14.67 -9.25
C ALA A 42 -0.13 -14.81 -9.99
N TYR A 43 0.91 -14.10 -9.52
CA TYR A 43 2.29 -14.25 -10.02
C TYR A 43 3.03 -15.45 -9.42
N GLY A 44 2.42 -16.18 -8.48
CA GLY A 44 3.03 -17.35 -7.84
C GLY A 44 4.02 -17.01 -6.72
N TRP A 45 3.98 -15.78 -6.19
CA TRP A 45 4.85 -15.32 -5.10
C TRP A 45 4.18 -15.44 -3.73
N GLY A 46 3.35 -16.46 -3.52
CA GLY A 46 2.55 -16.62 -2.30
C GLY A 46 3.37 -16.71 -0.99
N ASP A 47 4.66 -17.00 -1.12
CA ASP A 47 5.62 -17.10 0.00
C ASP A 47 6.11 -15.72 0.50
N LEU A 48 5.83 -14.65 -0.25
CA LEU A 48 6.34 -13.31 0.02
C LEU A 48 5.42 -12.54 0.96
N GLU A 49 5.89 -12.22 2.16
CA GLU A 49 5.13 -11.44 3.12
C GLU A 49 5.21 -9.94 2.79
N LEU A 50 4.12 -9.37 2.24
CA LEU A 50 4.09 -7.97 1.79
C LEU A 50 4.11 -6.96 2.95
N ASP A 51 3.58 -7.34 4.13
CA ASP A 51 3.47 -6.53 5.36
C ASP A 51 3.28 -5.01 5.10
N HIS A 52 2.07 -4.66 4.67
CA HIS A 52 1.70 -3.27 4.37
C HIS A 52 1.62 -2.43 5.64
N ASP A 53 2.55 -1.50 5.78
CA ASP A 53 2.52 -0.51 6.84
C ASP A 53 3.10 0.82 6.33
N HIS A 54 3.22 1.79 7.22
CA HIS A 54 3.85 3.07 6.94
C HIS A 54 5.34 2.94 7.18
N TRP A 55 6.09 3.00 6.08
CA TRP A 55 7.54 2.89 6.11
C TRP A 55 8.18 4.23 5.76
N GLU A 56 9.33 4.52 6.37
CA GLU A 56 10.12 5.69 6.02
C GLU A 56 10.79 5.45 4.66
N THR A 57 10.49 6.31 3.69
CA THR A 57 11.11 6.29 2.37
C THR A 57 11.94 7.56 2.16
N PRO A 58 12.86 7.60 1.18
CA PRO A 58 13.56 8.84 0.82
C PRO A 58 12.64 10.02 0.45
N GLN A 59 11.36 9.74 0.21
CA GLN A 59 10.34 10.72 -0.13
C GLN A 59 9.38 11.01 1.04
N GLY A 60 9.70 10.53 2.25
CA GLY A 60 8.90 10.68 3.47
C GLY A 60 8.19 9.38 3.90
N MET A 61 7.37 9.49 4.97
CA MET A 61 6.56 8.37 5.47
C MET A 61 5.46 8.03 4.46
N ARG A 62 5.40 6.77 4.02
CA ARG A 62 4.39 6.31 3.07
C ARG A 62 3.86 4.95 3.43
N PHE A 63 2.54 4.80 3.30
CA PHE A 63 1.89 3.48 3.28
C PHE A 63 2.35 2.69 2.06
N THR A 64 3.07 1.59 2.28
CA THR A 64 3.69 0.77 1.24
C THR A 64 4.02 -0.62 1.81
N VAL A 65 4.38 -1.57 0.95
CA VAL A 65 4.87 -2.89 1.38
C VAL A 65 6.21 -2.77 2.10
N SER A 66 6.53 -3.74 2.95
CA SER A 66 7.76 -3.75 3.74
C SER A 66 9.01 -3.60 2.86
N PRO A 67 10.10 -3.01 3.39
CA PRO A 67 11.35 -2.92 2.64
C PRO A 67 11.84 -4.29 2.14
N ASP A 68 11.69 -5.33 2.96
CA ASP A 68 12.06 -6.70 2.61
C ASP A 68 11.21 -7.22 1.43
N ALA A 69 9.88 -7.00 1.48
CA ALA A 69 8.99 -7.32 0.36
C ALA A 69 9.31 -6.53 -0.90
N LYS A 70 9.73 -5.26 -0.78
CA LYS A 70 10.16 -4.46 -1.95
C LYS A 70 11.40 -5.02 -2.60
N ASP A 71 12.38 -5.44 -1.80
CA ASP A 71 13.63 -6.00 -2.31
C ASP A 71 13.38 -7.34 -3.01
N GLU A 72 12.54 -8.20 -2.43
CA GLU A 72 12.14 -9.46 -3.05
C GLU A 72 11.30 -9.27 -4.32
N LEU A 73 10.35 -8.34 -4.35
CA LEU A 73 9.60 -7.97 -5.56
C LEU A 73 10.53 -7.43 -6.65
N SER A 74 11.51 -6.62 -6.27
CA SER A 74 12.53 -6.09 -7.19
C SER A 74 13.38 -7.21 -7.78
N ILE A 75 13.67 -8.28 -7.04
CA ILE A 75 14.36 -9.45 -7.57
C ILE A 75 13.45 -10.25 -8.50
N ALA A 76 12.20 -10.48 -8.09
CA ALA A 76 11.26 -11.34 -8.81
C ALA A 76 10.77 -10.75 -10.14
N CYS A 77 10.68 -9.42 -10.25
CA CYS A 77 10.23 -8.75 -11.48
C CYS A 77 11.29 -8.69 -12.60
N TRP A 78 12.54 -9.09 -12.31
CA TRP A 78 13.67 -9.09 -13.25
C TRP A 78 14.21 -10.50 -13.56
N SER A 79 13.54 -11.55 -13.07
CA SER A 79 13.81 -12.95 -13.42
C SER A 79 12.86 -13.46 -14.50
#